data_AF-A0AAP3DLI7-F1
#
_entry.id   AF-A0AAP3DLI7-F1
#
_cell.length_a   1.000
_cell.length_b   1.000
_cell.length_c   1.000
_cell.angle_alpha   90.00
_cell.angle_beta   90.00
_cell.angle_gamma   90.00
#
_symmetry.space_group_name_H-M   'P 1'
#
loop_
_entity.id
_entity.type
_entity.pdbx_description
1 polymer ?
#
loop_
_entity_poly.entity_id
_entity_poly.type
_entity_poly.pdbx_seq_one_letter_code
_entity_poly.pdbx_strand_id
1 'polypeptide(L)'
;MAIIQLTSSNPDLSFILKKNPASGMQIRSMRKGISYGWYASPTTYAIYFQDADHEVSYRKAKENSYGYVNVSRYNSPVFPLNAINEYFGTVVKNRHEKDREGYQHECKVSLIHIDMAHYVSFFDQYFEGFSIEIEPLVHKSYQLTIRTSYSLHELLMFASLLFLFLSLLSDEYMDVTDSIIVKYIDYINKLDAPYFIRYLFARNVVTDRKLFQKYGEELEKSNRHQLKLQYGGTAIQRRDAIKGKLSFTRAIVDIGSGEGFYAIPFAKKIEPQFYYAIDISEHALSIIDKKAEQAELANVLTYPSLDTFLMTYEDEPVDVICTEVIEHMSKEEAEVFLQQMLTQIAFETCIITTPNADFNQFYALDKYRHDDHKWEMGTEEFQRFIEPLLGDEYIYHFFQIGDLVDGISITQGVHILRKGEEGA
;
A
#
# COMPACT_ATOMS: atom_id res chain seq x y z
N MET A 1 19.44 -24.79 0.16
CA MET A 1 19.49 -25.17 1.57
C MET A 1 18.99 -23.99 2.38
N ALA A 2 17.70 -24.04 2.71
CA ALA A 2 17.05 -23.01 3.52
C ALA A 2 16.70 -23.62 4.89
N ILE A 3 16.85 -22.86 5.97
CA ILE A 3 16.66 -23.35 7.34
C ILE A 3 15.79 -22.36 8.10
N ILE A 4 14.81 -22.91 8.82
CA ILE A 4 14.00 -22.20 9.81
C ILE A 4 14.06 -22.96 11.14
N GLN A 5 14.17 -22.24 12.24
CA GLN A 5 14.22 -22.78 13.59
C GLN A 5 13.15 -22.11 14.45
N LEU A 6 12.40 -22.91 15.20
CA LEU A 6 11.44 -22.46 16.18
C LEU A 6 11.94 -22.86 17.57
N THR A 7 12.30 -21.87 18.38
CA THR A 7 12.80 -22.05 19.74
C THR A 7 11.76 -21.56 20.74
N SER A 8 11.62 -22.27 21.86
CA SER A 8 10.73 -21.87 22.94
C SER A 8 11.29 -22.27 24.30
N SER A 9 11.14 -21.38 25.27
CA SER A 9 11.36 -21.67 26.70
C SER A 9 10.21 -22.41 27.38
N ASN A 10 9.08 -22.63 26.68
CA ASN A 10 7.95 -23.40 27.21
C ASN A 10 8.32 -24.89 27.31
N PRO A 11 8.29 -25.50 28.52
CA PRO A 11 8.68 -26.90 28.71
C PRO A 11 7.77 -27.89 27.97
N ASP A 12 6.55 -27.47 27.62
CA ASP A 12 5.57 -28.28 26.90
C ASP A 12 5.63 -28.10 25.37
N LEU A 13 6.71 -27.50 24.83
CA LEU A 13 6.90 -27.28 23.39
C LEU A 13 6.51 -28.50 22.54
N SER A 14 6.91 -29.70 22.95
CA SER A 14 6.64 -30.92 22.19
C SER A 14 5.16 -31.29 22.09
N PHE A 15 4.39 -31.03 23.15
CA PHE A 15 2.95 -31.22 23.16
C PHE A 15 2.26 -30.15 22.30
N ILE A 16 2.70 -28.90 22.42
CA ILE A 16 2.14 -27.77 21.65
C ILE A 16 2.35 -28.01 20.14
N LEU A 17 3.56 -28.38 19.73
CA LEU A 17 3.87 -28.70 18.34
C LEU A 17 3.24 -30.01 17.85
N LYS A 18 2.80 -30.87 18.78
CA LYS A 18 2.37 -32.25 18.50
C LYS A 18 3.46 -33.06 17.80
N LYS A 19 4.71 -32.89 18.23
CA LYS A 19 5.88 -33.57 17.66
C LYS A 19 6.68 -34.22 18.77
N ASN A 20 6.81 -35.55 18.72
CA ASN A 20 7.55 -36.30 19.71
C ASN A 20 9.07 -36.21 19.45
N PRO A 21 9.89 -35.73 20.42
CA PRO A 21 11.34 -35.67 20.29
C PRO A 21 12.01 -37.03 20.05
N ALA A 22 11.40 -38.12 20.50
CA ALA A 22 11.93 -39.47 20.32
C ALA A 22 11.68 -40.06 18.91
N SER A 23 10.83 -39.44 18.09
CA SER A 23 10.48 -39.95 16.75
C SER A 23 11.55 -39.70 15.69
N GLY A 24 12.64 -39.01 16.02
CA GLY A 24 13.69 -38.66 15.08
C GLY A 24 13.24 -37.64 14.03
N MET A 25 13.84 -37.70 12.84
CA MET A 25 13.63 -36.73 11.76
C MET A 25 12.36 -37.05 10.95
N GLN A 26 11.48 -36.05 10.81
CA GLN A 26 10.30 -36.09 9.94
C GLN A 26 10.70 -35.66 8.53
N ILE A 27 10.30 -36.43 7.52
CA ILE A 27 10.58 -36.13 6.11
C ILE A 27 9.25 -35.83 5.40
N ARG A 28 9.20 -34.73 4.65
CA ARG A 28 8.03 -34.30 3.87
C ARG A 28 8.45 -33.77 2.51
N SER A 29 7.73 -34.17 1.47
CA SER A 29 7.84 -33.54 0.15
C SER A 29 7.37 -32.09 0.24
N MET A 30 8.14 -31.16 -0.34
CA MET A 30 7.78 -29.74 -0.35
C MET A 30 8.14 -29.15 -1.71
N ARG A 31 7.12 -28.70 -2.45
CA ARG A 31 7.27 -28.27 -3.85
C ARG A 31 8.02 -29.34 -4.67
N LYS A 32 9.19 -29.01 -5.22
CA LYS A 32 10.03 -29.92 -6.00
C LYS A 32 11.14 -30.57 -5.17
N GLY A 33 11.29 -30.20 -3.90
CA GLY A 33 12.32 -30.71 -3.01
C GLY A 33 11.80 -31.55 -1.84
N ILE A 34 12.68 -31.75 -0.87
CA ILE A 34 12.41 -32.48 0.37
C ILE A 34 12.73 -31.57 1.55
N SER A 35 11.82 -31.57 2.52
CA SER A 35 12.00 -30.90 3.80
C SER A 35 12.17 -31.91 4.93
N TYR A 36 12.95 -31.52 5.92
CA TYR A 36 13.34 -32.34 7.06
C TYR A 36 13.08 -31.56 8.34
N GLY A 37 12.26 -32.09 9.24
CA GLY A 37 11.97 -31.48 10.53
C GLY A 37 12.43 -32.33 11.70
N TRP A 38 13.15 -31.75 12.66
CA TRP A 38 13.64 -32.47 13.85
C TRP A 38 13.82 -31.55 15.05
N TYR A 39 13.94 -32.13 16.25
CA TYR A 39 14.39 -31.39 17.43
C TYR A 39 15.91 -31.27 17.38
N ALA A 40 16.41 -30.06 17.12
CA ALA A 40 17.84 -29.76 17.19
C ALA A 40 18.33 -29.66 18.65
N SER A 41 17.42 -29.33 19.56
CA SER A 41 17.61 -29.38 21.01
C SER A 41 16.23 -29.64 21.68
N PRO A 42 16.17 -29.88 23.00
CA PRO A 42 14.89 -30.03 23.72
C PRO A 42 13.94 -28.82 23.58
N THR A 43 14.49 -27.63 23.28
CA THR A 43 13.75 -26.36 23.18
C THR A 43 13.65 -25.83 21.76
N THR A 44 14.24 -26.49 20.76
CA THR A 44 14.32 -25.98 19.39
C THR A 44 13.94 -27.04 18.36
N TYR A 45 12.92 -26.74 17.57
CA TYR A 45 12.54 -27.53 16.39
C TYR A 45 13.08 -26.86 15.13
N ALA A 46 13.91 -27.57 14.37
CA ALA A 46 14.49 -27.09 13.13
C ALA A 46 13.79 -27.73 11.92
N ILE A 47 13.65 -26.95 10.85
CA ILE A 47 13.22 -27.41 9.54
C ILE A 47 14.26 -26.99 8.52
N TYR A 48 14.74 -27.97 7.78
CA TYR A 48 15.72 -27.81 6.71
C TYR A 48 15.09 -28.20 5.37
N PHE A 49 15.31 -27.41 4.34
CA PHE A 49 14.83 -27.69 2.99
C PHE A 49 15.97 -27.86 1.99
N GLN A 50 15.89 -28.99 1.28
CA GLN A 50 16.73 -29.33 0.14
C GLN A 50 15.89 -29.30 -1.12
N ASP A 51 16.22 -28.40 -2.05
CA ASP A 51 15.57 -28.38 -3.36
C ASP A 51 16.06 -29.55 -4.23
N ALA A 52 15.34 -29.85 -5.31
CA ALA A 52 15.77 -30.87 -6.27
C ALA A 52 17.04 -30.44 -7.03
N ASP A 53 17.85 -31.43 -7.43
CA ASP A 53 19.11 -31.20 -8.15
C ASP A 53 18.91 -30.63 -9.57
N HIS A 54 17.76 -30.95 -10.19
CA HIS A 54 17.42 -30.63 -11.58
C HIS A 54 16.15 -29.76 -11.72
N GLU A 55 15.59 -29.25 -10.63
CA GLU A 55 14.45 -28.33 -10.64
C GLU A 55 14.66 -27.15 -9.69
N VAL A 56 13.77 -26.16 -9.76
CA VAL A 56 13.75 -25.00 -8.84
C VAL A 56 12.35 -24.86 -8.28
N SER A 57 12.23 -24.94 -6.95
CA SER A 57 10.96 -24.83 -6.23
C SER A 57 10.42 -23.40 -6.15
N TYR A 58 11.30 -22.40 -6.04
CA TYR A 58 10.94 -21.00 -5.82
C TYR A 58 11.42 -20.13 -7.00
N ARG A 59 10.62 -20.01 -8.06
CA ARG A 59 11.05 -19.30 -9.28
C ARG A 59 10.63 -17.82 -9.23
N LYS A 60 11.55 -16.93 -9.61
CA LYS A 60 11.30 -15.48 -9.82
C LYS A 60 10.57 -15.14 -11.12
N ALA A 61 10.51 -16.06 -12.08
CA ALA A 61 9.72 -15.89 -13.30
C ALA A 61 9.25 -17.27 -13.78
N LYS A 62 8.07 -17.34 -14.41
CA LYS A 62 7.60 -18.58 -15.06
C LYS A 62 8.57 -19.07 -16.15
N GLU A 63 9.29 -18.15 -16.78
CA GLU A 63 10.19 -18.39 -17.93
C GLU A 63 11.65 -18.63 -17.56
N ASN A 64 12.05 -18.54 -16.28
CA ASN A 64 13.44 -18.79 -15.90
C ASN A 64 13.77 -20.28 -16.04
N SER A 65 14.41 -20.59 -17.17
CA SER A 65 14.95 -21.88 -17.54
C SER A 65 16.28 -22.16 -16.82
N TYR A 66 16.61 -23.45 -16.78
CA TYR A 66 17.78 -24.00 -16.11
C TYR A 66 19.09 -23.35 -16.62
N GLY A 67 19.97 -22.91 -15.72
CA GLY A 67 21.32 -22.45 -16.09
C GLY A 67 21.93 -21.32 -15.26
N TYR A 68 21.11 -20.54 -14.54
CA TYR A 68 21.61 -19.48 -13.64
C TYR A 68 21.74 -19.99 -12.19
N VAL A 69 22.72 -19.47 -11.44
CA VAL A 69 22.84 -19.70 -9.98
C VAL A 69 21.58 -19.16 -9.31
N ASN A 70 20.60 -20.04 -9.11
CA ASN A 70 19.34 -19.63 -8.51
C ASN A 70 19.44 -19.67 -7.00
N VAL A 71 19.63 -18.51 -6.39
CA VAL A 71 19.78 -18.35 -4.94
C VAL A 71 18.49 -18.59 -4.16
N SER A 72 17.32 -18.58 -4.81
CA SER A 72 16.01 -18.74 -4.15
C SER A 72 15.84 -20.09 -3.45
N ARG A 73 16.59 -21.12 -3.88
CA ARG A 73 16.64 -22.42 -3.19
C ARG A 73 17.28 -22.36 -1.78
N TYR A 74 17.88 -21.22 -1.43
CA TYR A 74 18.50 -20.96 -0.14
C TYR A 74 17.78 -19.86 0.64
N ASN A 75 17.29 -18.82 -0.06
CA ASN A 75 16.84 -17.58 0.58
C ASN A 75 15.43 -17.12 0.21
N SER A 76 14.61 -17.95 -0.45
CA SER A 76 13.24 -17.58 -0.81
C SER A 76 12.41 -17.18 0.44
N PRO A 77 11.72 -16.02 0.43
CA PRO A 77 10.79 -15.64 1.49
C PRO A 77 9.52 -16.51 1.53
N VAL A 78 9.27 -17.28 0.46
CA VAL A 78 8.13 -18.21 0.37
C VAL A 78 8.42 -19.52 1.10
N PHE A 79 9.70 -19.92 1.24
CA PHE A 79 10.06 -21.13 1.95
C PHE A 79 9.57 -21.14 3.41
N PRO A 80 9.83 -20.11 4.24
CA PRO A 80 9.31 -20.05 5.61
C PRO A 80 7.79 -20.23 5.69
N LEU A 81 7.02 -19.69 4.74
CA LEU A 81 5.57 -19.91 4.67
C LEU A 81 5.22 -21.39 4.46
N ASN A 82 5.89 -22.04 3.51
CA ASN A 82 5.67 -23.45 3.23
C ASN A 82 6.10 -24.32 4.42
N ALA A 83 7.22 -24.00 5.06
CA ALA A 83 7.70 -24.68 6.26
C ALA A 83 6.71 -24.57 7.43
N ILE A 84 6.22 -23.36 7.74
CA ILE A 84 5.24 -23.14 8.80
C ILE A 84 3.94 -23.90 8.50
N ASN A 85 3.43 -23.81 7.28
CA ASN A 85 2.19 -24.50 6.90
C ASN A 85 2.31 -26.03 7.01
N GLU A 86 3.43 -26.60 6.53
CA GLU A 86 3.65 -28.05 6.52
C GLU A 86 3.90 -28.61 7.92
N TYR A 87 4.75 -27.96 8.72
CA TYR A 87 5.17 -28.52 10.01
C TYR A 87 4.38 -28.01 11.19
N PHE A 88 3.83 -26.80 11.12
CA PHE A 88 3.17 -26.13 12.24
C PHE A 88 1.72 -25.73 11.95
N GLY A 89 1.15 -26.10 10.79
CA GLY A 89 -0.19 -25.69 10.40
C GLY A 89 -1.30 -26.01 11.40
N THR A 90 -1.15 -27.05 12.23
CA THR A 90 -2.12 -27.34 13.31
C THR A 90 -2.03 -26.33 14.45
N VAL A 91 -0.81 -25.89 14.80
CA VAL A 91 -0.55 -24.89 15.84
C VAL A 91 -1.09 -23.53 15.41
N VAL A 92 -0.88 -23.14 14.14
CA VAL A 92 -1.40 -21.87 13.63
C VAL A 92 -2.92 -21.88 13.50
N LYS A 93 -3.55 -23.03 13.27
CA LYS A 93 -5.02 -23.12 13.21
C LYS A 93 -5.68 -23.09 14.59
N ASN A 94 -5.08 -23.75 15.58
CA ASN A 94 -5.66 -23.91 16.91
C ASN A 94 -4.59 -23.75 17.99
N ARG A 95 -4.78 -22.75 18.86
CA ARG A 95 -3.95 -22.57 20.06
C ARG A 95 -4.10 -23.78 20.99
N HIS A 96 -2.98 -24.33 21.44
CA HIS A 96 -2.97 -25.44 22.40
C HIS A 96 -3.21 -24.90 23.83
N GLU A 97 -3.86 -25.65 24.72
CA GLU A 97 -4.15 -25.22 26.11
C GLU A 97 -2.90 -24.94 26.96
N LYS A 98 -1.78 -25.56 26.58
CA LYS A 98 -0.46 -25.39 27.19
C LYS A 98 0.37 -24.25 26.56
N ASP A 99 -0.13 -23.67 25.47
CA ASP A 99 0.51 -22.54 24.77
C ASP A 99 0.11 -21.22 25.42
N ARG A 100 0.63 -21.02 26.63
CA ARG A 100 0.33 -19.88 27.51
C ARG A 100 1.38 -18.79 27.33
N GLU A 101 1.01 -17.56 27.66
CA GLU A 101 1.91 -16.41 27.64
C GLU A 101 2.95 -16.47 28.77
N GLY A 102 4.00 -15.65 28.66
CA GLY A 102 5.06 -15.52 29.66
C GLY A 102 6.29 -16.37 29.40
N TYR A 103 6.26 -17.20 28.36
CA TYR A 103 7.44 -17.89 27.84
C TYR A 103 8.05 -17.09 26.68
N GLN A 104 9.37 -17.11 26.56
CA GLN A 104 10.06 -16.56 25.40
C GLN A 104 10.01 -17.54 24.23
N HIS A 105 9.65 -17.03 23.06
CA HIS A 105 9.57 -17.76 21.80
C HIS A 105 10.37 -17.03 20.72
N GLU A 106 11.00 -17.81 19.84
CA GLU A 106 11.82 -17.29 18.74
C GLU A 106 11.57 -18.09 17.46
N CYS A 107 11.34 -17.39 16.34
CA CYS A 107 11.32 -17.95 15.00
C CYS A 107 12.48 -17.34 14.20
N LYS A 108 13.47 -18.16 13.86
CA LYS A 108 14.70 -17.75 13.18
C LYS A 108 14.77 -18.35 11.79
N VAL A 109 15.03 -17.54 10.78
CA VAL A 109 15.33 -17.95 9.40
C VAL A 109 16.78 -17.60 9.10
N SER A 110 17.60 -18.61 8.82
CA SER A 110 19.05 -18.44 8.69
C SER A 110 19.47 -17.61 7.49
N LEU A 111 18.68 -17.64 6.41
CA LEU A 111 18.93 -16.86 5.20
C LEU A 111 17.60 -16.59 4.49
N ILE A 112 17.25 -15.31 4.35
CA ILE A 112 16.04 -14.85 3.65
C ILE A 112 16.36 -13.62 2.80
N HIS A 113 15.84 -13.59 1.58
CA HIS A 113 15.93 -12.46 0.66
C HIS A 113 14.87 -11.43 1.04
N ILE A 114 15.29 -10.18 1.23
CA ILE A 114 14.43 -9.05 1.57
C ILE A 114 14.81 -7.89 0.67
N ASP A 115 13.96 -7.58 -0.31
CA ASP A 115 14.21 -6.48 -1.26
C ASP A 115 14.17 -5.11 -0.60
N MET A 116 13.23 -4.93 0.32
CA MET A 116 12.92 -3.65 0.94
C MET A 116 12.96 -3.80 2.47
N ALA A 117 14.17 -3.87 3.01
CA ALA A 117 14.42 -4.18 4.43
C ALA A 117 13.75 -3.20 5.41
N HIS A 118 13.55 -1.94 5.00
CA HIS A 118 12.85 -0.93 5.81
C HIS A 118 11.37 -1.30 6.08
N TYR A 119 10.71 -2.15 5.27
CA TYR A 119 9.36 -2.60 5.63
C TYR A 119 9.34 -3.52 6.85
N VAL A 120 10.47 -4.16 7.18
CA VAL A 120 10.57 -5.04 8.35
C VAL A 120 10.51 -4.22 9.64
N SER A 121 11.14 -3.04 9.69
CA SER A 121 11.09 -2.16 10.87
C SER A 121 9.68 -1.67 11.17
N PHE A 122 8.79 -1.61 10.18
CA PHE A 122 7.39 -1.26 10.44
C PHE A 122 6.61 -2.39 11.12
N PHE A 123 6.89 -3.65 10.80
CA PHE A 123 6.31 -4.74 11.58
C PHE A 123 6.78 -4.68 13.04
N ASP A 124 8.04 -4.32 13.27
CA ASP A 124 8.61 -4.16 14.61
C ASP A 124 7.96 -2.99 15.37
N GLN A 125 7.76 -1.86 14.70
CA GLN A 125 7.21 -0.64 15.28
C GLN A 125 5.72 -0.76 15.65
N TYR A 126 4.90 -1.39 14.80
CA TYR A 126 3.44 -1.33 14.95
C TYR A 126 2.81 -2.59 15.59
N PHE A 127 3.55 -3.69 15.73
CA PHE A 127 3.08 -4.87 16.46
C PHE A 127 3.73 -4.96 17.83
N GLU A 128 3.08 -4.36 18.82
CA GLU A 128 3.50 -4.45 20.22
C GLU A 128 3.64 -5.89 20.71
N GLY A 129 4.72 -6.18 21.44
CA GLY A 129 4.99 -7.50 21.99
C GLY A 129 5.69 -8.47 21.04
N PHE A 130 5.97 -8.04 19.81
CA PHE A 130 6.89 -8.73 18.89
C PHE A 130 8.15 -7.90 18.72
N SER A 131 9.28 -8.58 18.50
CA SER A 131 10.52 -7.92 18.08
C SER A 131 11.09 -8.64 16.86
N ILE A 132 11.52 -7.89 15.85
CA ILE A 132 12.17 -8.44 14.65
C ILE A 132 13.60 -7.90 14.55
N GLU A 133 14.54 -8.83 14.43
CA GLU A 133 15.95 -8.54 14.19
C GLU A 133 16.33 -9.08 12.81
N ILE A 134 16.94 -8.22 11.98
CA ILE A 134 17.54 -8.61 10.71
C ILE A 134 19.04 -8.32 10.73
N GLU A 135 19.84 -9.35 10.52
CA GLU A 135 21.30 -9.25 10.41
C GLU A 135 21.69 -9.37 8.93
N PRO A 136 22.34 -8.35 8.33
CA PRO A 136 22.75 -8.41 6.93
C PRO A 136 23.87 -9.44 6.75
N LEU A 137 23.68 -10.39 5.83
CA LEU A 137 24.68 -11.40 5.52
C LEU A 137 25.41 -11.09 4.21
N VAL A 138 24.64 -10.97 3.11
CA VAL A 138 25.18 -10.64 1.78
C VAL A 138 24.04 -10.18 0.89
N HIS A 139 24.25 -9.12 0.09
CA HIS A 139 23.35 -8.64 -0.97
C HIS A 139 21.86 -8.97 -0.80
N LYS A 140 21.12 -8.10 -0.09
CA LYS A 140 19.67 -8.27 0.19
C LYS A 140 19.28 -9.59 0.87
N SER A 141 20.23 -10.39 1.34
CA SER A 141 20.00 -11.60 2.12
C SER A 141 20.39 -11.35 3.56
N TYR A 142 19.47 -11.72 4.46
CA TYR A 142 19.54 -11.45 5.88
C TYR A 142 19.33 -12.75 6.66
N GLN A 143 19.86 -12.81 7.87
CA GLN A 143 19.32 -13.68 8.90
C GLN A 143 18.19 -12.91 9.59
N LEU A 144 17.00 -13.50 9.68
CA LEU A 144 15.84 -12.86 10.28
C LEU A 144 15.42 -13.62 11.53
N THR A 145 15.22 -12.91 12.63
CA THR A 145 14.77 -13.49 13.90
C THR A 145 13.57 -12.72 14.43
N ILE A 146 12.49 -13.43 14.72
CA ILE A 146 11.27 -12.89 15.33
C ILE A 146 11.18 -13.42 16.75
N ARG A 147 10.94 -12.56 17.73
CA ARG A 147 10.74 -12.96 19.13
C ARG A 147 9.46 -12.40 19.69
N THR A 148 8.89 -13.10 20.66
CA THR A 148 7.73 -12.65 21.42
C THR A 148 7.64 -13.37 22.77
N SER A 149 6.92 -12.77 23.72
CA SER A 149 6.49 -13.40 24.98
C SER A 149 5.02 -13.86 24.96
N TYR A 150 4.33 -13.66 23.83
CA TYR A 150 3.00 -14.18 23.57
C TYR A 150 3.04 -15.69 23.26
N SER A 151 1.93 -16.29 22.82
CA SER A 151 1.91 -17.72 22.50
C SER A 151 2.69 -18.10 21.23
N LEU A 152 3.07 -19.37 21.08
CA LEU A 152 3.61 -19.92 19.82
C LEU A 152 2.62 -19.77 18.68
N HIS A 153 1.33 -19.92 18.96
CA HIS A 153 0.26 -19.67 18.02
C HIS A 153 0.35 -18.25 17.43
N GLU A 154 0.51 -17.23 18.28
CA GLU A 154 0.65 -15.83 17.87
C GLU A 154 1.97 -15.58 17.14
N LEU A 155 3.11 -16.12 17.62
CA LEU A 155 4.39 -16.06 16.93
C LEU A 155 4.29 -16.59 15.49
N LEU A 156 3.66 -17.75 15.30
CA LEU A 156 3.57 -18.38 13.98
C LEU A 156 2.59 -17.66 13.06
N MET A 157 1.49 -17.11 13.58
CA MET A 157 0.59 -16.24 12.80
C MET A 157 1.32 -14.98 12.34
N PHE A 158 2.02 -14.30 13.25
CA PHE A 158 2.79 -13.10 12.95
C PHE A 158 3.92 -13.38 11.95
N ALA A 159 4.71 -14.43 12.19
CA ALA A 159 5.75 -14.86 11.27
C ALA A 159 5.20 -15.18 9.88
N SER A 160 4.07 -15.90 9.81
CA SER A 160 3.40 -16.18 8.54
C SER A 160 2.96 -14.90 7.84
N LEU A 161 2.42 -13.93 8.57
CA LEU A 161 2.00 -12.66 8.01
C LEU A 161 3.20 -11.88 7.45
N LEU A 162 4.27 -11.74 8.22
CA LEU A 162 5.51 -11.09 7.77
C LEU A 162 6.07 -11.75 6.49
N PHE A 163 6.22 -13.08 6.49
CA PHE A 163 6.77 -13.80 5.34
C PHE A 163 5.85 -13.73 4.10
N LEU A 164 4.53 -13.60 4.28
CA LEU A 164 3.62 -13.30 3.18
C LEU A 164 3.97 -11.97 2.53
N PHE A 165 4.12 -10.90 3.32
CA PHE A 165 4.46 -9.59 2.77
C PHE A 165 5.84 -9.57 2.13
N LEU A 166 6.85 -10.17 2.77
CA LEU A 166 8.18 -10.30 2.17
C LEU A 166 8.15 -11.05 0.84
N SER A 167 7.27 -12.04 0.72
CA SER A 167 7.09 -12.77 -0.54
C SER A 167 6.34 -11.97 -1.59
N LEU A 168 5.29 -11.22 -1.21
CA LEU A 168 4.53 -10.36 -2.12
C LEU A 168 5.37 -9.20 -2.69
N LEU A 169 6.34 -8.73 -1.90
CA LEU A 169 7.29 -7.69 -2.30
C LEU A 169 8.50 -8.24 -3.08
N SER A 170 8.64 -9.56 -3.16
CA SER A 170 9.72 -10.21 -3.92
C SER A 170 9.30 -10.49 -5.35
N ASP A 171 10.28 -10.73 -6.24
CA ASP A 171 10.01 -11.14 -7.62
C ASP A 171 9.42 -12.56 -7.73
N GLU A 172 9.23 -13.30 -6.64
CA GLU A 172 8.78 -14.69 -6.70
C GLU A 172 7.28 -14.82 -6.98
N TYR A 173 6.92 -15.73 -7.89
CA TYR A 173 5.52 -15.98 -8.20
C TYR A 173 4.82 -16.69 -7.02
N MET A 174 3.77 -16.05 -6.50
CA MET A 174 2.85 -16.63 -5.53
C MET A 174 1.44 -16.65 -6.10
N ASP A 175 0.81 -17.82 -6.10
CA ASP A 175 -0.60 -17.94 -6.43
C ASP A 175 -1.45 -17.62 -5.20
N VAL A 176 -2.29 -16.59 -5.30
CA VAL A 176 -3.14 -16.11 -4.22
C VAL A 176 -4.55 -16.62 -4.48
N THR A 177 -4.93 -17.67 -3.75
CA THR A 177 -6.28 -18.25 -3.82
C THR A 177 -7.20 -17.66 -2.75
N ASP A 178 -8.51 -17.78 -2.92
CA ASP A 178 -9.51 -17.41 -1.90
C ASP A 178 -9.20 -18.00 -0.51
N SER A 179 -8.71 -19.25 -0.46
CA SER A 179 -8.35 -19.90 0.80
C SER A 179 -7.18 -19.21 1.52
N ILE A 180 -6.21 -18.69 0.75
CA ILE A 180 -5.08 -17.92 1.27
C ILE A 180 -5.59 -16.58 1.78
N ILE A 181 -6.45 -15.90 1.02
CA ILE A 181 -7.06 -14.61 1.41
C ILE A 181 -7.78 -14.74 2.75
N VAL A 182 -8.72 -15.67 2.86
CA VAL A 182 -9.51 -15.91 4.08
C VAL A 182 -8.60 -16.21 5.27
N LYS A 183 -7.58 -17.06 5.07
CA LYS A 183 -6.63 -17.42 6.12
C LYS A 183 -5.85 -16.22 6.65
N TYR A 184 -5.33 -15.35 5.77
CA TYR A 184 -4.52 -14.22 6.22
C TYR A 184 -5.35 -13.05 6.73
N ILE A 185 -6.60 -12.89 6.28
CA ILE A 185 -7.57 -11.98 6.92
C ILE A 185 -7.83 -12.43 8.36
N ASP A 186 -8.01 -13.73 8.60
CA ASP A 186 -8.14 -14.27 9.96
C ASP A 186 -6.90 -13.95 10.83
N TYR A 187 -5.69 -14.06 10.27
CA TYR A 187 -4.46 -13.73 10.99
C TYR A 187 -4.35 -12.23 11.28
N ILE A 188 -4.66 -11.39 10.29
CA ILE A 188 -4.72 -9.93 10.42
C ILE A 188 -5.67 -9.52 11.54
N ASN A 189 -6.85 -10.13 11.60
CA ASN A 189 -7.86 -9.81 12.60
C ASN A 189 -7.49 -10.31 13.99
N LYS A 190 -6.94 -11.53 14.11
CA LYS A 190 -6.52 -12.10 15.41
C LYS A 190 -5.32 -11.38 16.02
N LEU A 191 -4.37 -10.95 15.19
CA LEU A 191 -3.24 -10.14 15.62
C LEU A 191 -3.61 -8.65 15.77
N ASP A 192 -4.85 -8.29 15.43
CA ASP A 192 -5.34 -6.93 15.34
C ASP A 192 -4.35 -6.00 14.63
N ALA A 193 -3.96 -6.39 13.42
CA ALA A 193 -2.91 -5.71 12.67
C ALA A 193 -3.29 -4.23 12.40
N PRO A 194 -2.30 -3.31 12.37
CA PRO A 194 -2.53 -1.89 12.14
C PRO A 194 -3.06 -1.62 10.72
N TYR A 195 -3.61 -0.43 10.50
CA TYR A 195 -4.17 0.01 9.21
C TYR A 195 -3.21 -0.25 8.04
N PHE A 196 -1.93 0.15 8.17
CA PHE A 196 -0.95 0.01 7.09
C PHE A 196 -0.83 -1.43 6.56
N ILE A 197 -0.89 -2.43 7.45
CA ILE A 197 -0.83 -3.85 7.07
C ILE A 197 -2.10 -4.28 6.34
N ARG A 198 -3.27 -3.82 6.80
CA ARG A 198 -4.56 -4.06 6.14
C ARG A 198 -4.60 -3.42 4.76
N TYR A 199 -4.11 -2.18 4.64
CA TYR A 199 -3.96 -1.45 3.38
C TYR A 199 -3.04 -2.19 2.40
N LEU A 200 -1.84 -2.59 2.83
CA LEU A 200 -0.92 -3.36 1.97
C LEU A 200 -1.53 -4.69 1.53
N PHE A 201 -2.28 -5.36 2.41
CA PHE A 201 -2.98 -6.60 2.06
C PHE A 201 -4.07 -6.33 1.01
N ALA A 202 -4.92 -5.33 1.24
CA ALA A 202 -5.96 -4.95 0.28
C ALA A 202 -5.37 -4.61 -1.09
N ARG A 203 -4.27 -3.85 -1.12
CA ARG A 203 -3.61 -3.41 -2.36
C ARG A 203 -2.93 -4.54 -3.14
N ASN A 204 -2.22 -5.43 -2.46
CA ASN A 204 -1.37 -6.44 -3.11
C ASN A 204 -2.03 -7.81 -3.27
N VAL A 205 -3.06 -8.10 -2.47
CA VAL A 205 -3.73 -9.41 -2.43
C VAL A 205 -5.16 -9.33 -2.95
N VAL A 206 -5.88 -8.26 -2.61
CA VAL A 206 -7.29 -8.03 -2.97
C VAL A 206 -7.38 -7.07 -4.16
N THR A 207 -6.75 -7.48 -5.28
CA THR A 207 -6.40 -6.57 -6.38
C THR A 207 -7.58 -6.15 -7.27
N ASP A 208 -8.66 -6.93 -7.31
CA ASP A 208 -9.85 -6.63 -8.13
C ASP A 208 -11.10 -6.26 -7.30
N ARG A 209 -12.06 -5.59 -7.96
CA ARG A 209 -13.29 -5.09 -7.31
C ARG A 209 -14.14 -6.20 -6.70
N LYS A 210 -14.18 -7.39 -7.30
CA LYS A 210 -15.01 -8.51 -6.80
C LYS A 210 -14.42 -9.07 -5.51
N LEU A 211 -13.10 -9.24 -5.48
CA LEU A 211 -12.40 -9.65 -4.26
C LEU A 211 -12.58 -8.60 -3.15
N PHE A 212 -12.47 -7.31 -3.50
CA PHE A 212 -12.65 -6.23 -2.53
C PHE A 212 -14.07 -6.19 -1.96
N GLN A 213 -15.08 -6.33 -2.81
CA GLN A 213 -16.48 -6.45 -2.35
C GLN A 213 -16.71 -7.66 -1.43
N LYS A 214 -15.98 -8.76 -1.68
CA LYS A 214 -16.12 -10.00 -0.89
C LYS A 214 -15.40 -9.93 0.46
N TYR A 215 -14.27 -9.23 0.53
CA TYR A 215 -13.33 -9.33 1.66
C TYR A 215 -13.02 -8.00 2.36
N GLY A 216 -13.40 -6.86 1.79
CA GLY A 216 -13.10 -5.53 2.32
C GLY A 216 -13.62 -5.32 3.75
N GLU A 217 -14.89 -5.62 3.99
CA GLU A 217 -15.50 -5.49 5.33
C GLU A 217 -14.82 -6.37 6.38
N GLU A 218 -14.31 -7.55 5.99
CA GLU A 218 -13.57 -8.43 6.91
C GLU A 218 -12.19 -7.86 7.25
N LEU A 219 -11.56 -7.13 6.32
CA LEU A 219 -10.29 -6.42 6.54
C LEU A 219 -10.45 -5.14 7.36
N GLU A 220 -11.66 -4.58 7.46
CA GLU A 220 -11.95 -3.40 8.27
C GLU A 220 -12.09 -3.72 9.77
N LYS A 221 -12.25 -5.00 10.14
CA LYS A 221 -12.43 -5.43 11.54
C LYS A 221 -11.17 -5.22 12.37
N SER A 222 -11.16 -4.19 13.21
CA SER A 222 -10.05 -3.82 14.09
C SER A 222 -10.58 -3.42 15.47
N ASN A 223 -9.83 -3.73 16.54
CA ASN A 223 -10.13 -3.17 17.87
C ASN A 223 -9.35 -1.87 18.14
N ARG A 224 -8.39 -1.52 17.28
CA ARG A 224 -7.57 -0.30 17.40
C ARG A 224 -8.26 0.94 16.85
N HIS A 225 -8.90 0.81 15.69
CA HIS A 225 -9.40 1.91 14.89
C HIS A 225 -10.70 1.55 14.17
N GLN A 226 -11.55 2.55 13.93
CA GLN A 226 -12.66 2.43 12.99
C GLN A 226 -12.13 2.60 11.56
N LEU A 227 -12.12 1.50 10.80
CA LEU A 227 -11.58 1.47 9.45
C LEU A 227 -12.70 1.45 8.41
N LYS A 228 -12.48 2.16 7.31
CA LYS A 228 -13.25 2.00 6.07
C LYS A 228 -12.30 2.08 4.89
N LEU A 229 -12.03 0.93 4.27
CA LEU A 229 -11.13 0.84 3.13
C LEU A 229 -11.88 1.21 1.85
N GLN A 230 -11.17 1.72 0.86
CA GLN A 230 -11.70 1.93 -0.49
C GLN A 230 -10.92 1.12 -1.51
N TYR A 231 -11.64 0.65 -2.54
CA TYR A 231 -11.01 -0.12 -3.61
C TYR A 231 -10.04 0.74 -4.43
N GLY A 232 -8.87 0.18 -4.74
CA GLY A 232 -7.85 0.81 -5.58
C GLY A 232 -6.85 1.63 -4.77
N GLY A 233 -5.77 2.08 -5.41
CA GLY A 233 -4.81 2.97 -4.76
C GLY A 233 -5.35 4.39 -4.62
N THR A 234 -4.71 5.20 -3.76
CA THR A 234 -5.10 6.59 -3.46
C THR A 234 -5.34 7.44 -4.72
N ALA A 235 -4.51 7.31 -5.75
CA ALA A 235 -4.70 8.03 -7.01
C ALA A 235 -6.01 7.67 -7.73
N ILE A 236 -6.39 6.38 -7.75
CA ILE A 236 -7.66 5.92 -8.34
C ILE A 236 -8.84 6.44 -7.52
N GLN A 237 -8.75 6.32 -6.19
CA GLN A 237 -9.77 6.80 -5.26
C GLN A 237 -10.02 8.31 -5.44
N ARG A 238 -8.94 9.09 -5.59
CA ARG A 238 -8.98 10.54 -5.87
C ARG A 238 -9.64 10.85 -7.21
N ARG A 239 -9.24 10.15 -8.27
CA ARG A 239 -9.85 10.35 -9.59
C ARG A 239 -11.34 10.01 -9.60
N ASP A 240 -11.76 8.95 -8.94
CA ASP A 240 -13.17 8.58 -8.84
C ASP A 240 -13.96 9.63 -8.01
N ALA A 241 -13.38 10.19 -6.95
CA ALA A 241 -13.99 11.26 -6.15
C ALA A 241 -14.15 12.58 -6.92
N ILE A 242 -13.13 12.97 -7.69
CA ILE A 242 -13.14 14.17 -8.56
C ILE A 242 -14.14 13.98 -9.70
N LYS A 243 -14.10 12.83 -10.37
CA LYS A 243 -15.06 12.47 -11.42
C LYS A 243 -16.50 12.55 -10.94
N GLY A 244 -16.79 12.22 -9.68
CA GLY A 244 -18.14 12.32 -9.11
C GLY A 244 -18.62 13.76 -8.87
N LYS A 245 -17.73 14.76 -8.93
CA LYS A 245 -18.02 16.18 -8.71
C LYS A 245 -18.09 17.00 -10.00
N LEU A 246 -17.57 16.48 -11.11
CA LEU A 246 -17.60 17.14 -12.41
C LEU A 246 -18.85 16.77 -13.21
N SER A 247 -19.48 17.76 -13.86
CA SER A 247 -20.63 17.52 -14.74
C SER A 247 -20.22 16.95 -16.10
N PHE A 248 -18.96 17.17 -16.52
CA PHE A 248 -18.43 16.85 -17.85
C PHE A 248 -19.19 17.57 -18.99
N THR A 249 -19.69 18.78 -18.74
CA THR A 249 -20.40 19.59 -19.75
C THR A 249 -19.59 20.78 -20.27
N ARG A 250 -18.41 21.04 -19.68
CA ARG A 250 -17.55 22.18 -19.97
C ARG A 250 -16.11 21.74 -20.24
N ALA A 251 -15.30 22.67 -20.73
CA ALA A 251 -13.88 22.48 -20.81
C ALA A 251 -13.28 22.30 -19.40
N ILE A 252 -12.19 21.55 -19.31
CA ILE A 252 -11.51 21.26 -18.03
C ILE A 252 -10.10 21.83 -18.06
N VAL A 253 -9.72 22.57 -17.03
CA VAL A 253 -8.34 22.98 -16.76
C VAL A 253 -7.77 22.07 -15.66
N ASP A 254 -6.73 21.32 -16.00
CA ASP A 254 -6.03 20.36 -15.14
C ASP A 254 -4.65 20.88 -14.77
N ILE A 255 -4.54 21.42 -13.56
CA ILE A 255 -3.31 21.98 -13.01
C ILE A 255 -2.54 20.88 -12.29
N GLY A 256 -1.27 20.71 -12.67
CA GLY A 256 -0.44 19.60 -12.20
C GLY A 256 -0.85 18.28 -12.86
N SER A 257 -1.10 18.33 -14.16
CA SER A 257 -1.66 17.21 -14.92
C SER A 257 -0.76 15.95 -14.96
N GLY A 258 0.51 16.08 -14.62
CA GLY A 258 1.51 15.02 -14.62
C GLY A 258 1.57 14.33 -15.98
N GLU A 259 1.64 13.00 -15.99
CA GLU A 259 1.66 12.22 -17.22
C GLU A 259 0.25 12.00 -17.84
N GLY A 260 -0.77 12.75 -17.41
CA GLY A 260 -2.13 12.68 -17.94
C GLY A 260 -2.99 11.56 -17.37
N PHE A 261 -2.91 11.31 -16.06
CA PHE A 261 -3.75 10.30 -15.39
C PHE A 261 -5.25 10.62 -15.50
N TYR A 262 -5.58 11.92 -15.58
CA TYR A 262 -6.93 12.47 -15.77
C TYR A 262 -7.20 12.84 -17.23
N ALA A 263 -6.20 13.40 -17.93
CA ALA A 263 -6.33 13.99 -19.26
C ALA A 263 -7.12 13.14 -20.26
N ILE A 264 -6.59 12.00 -20.67
CA ILE A 264 -7.20 11.17 -21.71
C ILE A 264 -8.62 10.67 -21.34
N PRO A 265 -8.87 10.08 -20.15
CA PRO A 265 -10.20 9.60 -19.82
C PRO A 265 -11.24 10.72 -19.65
N PHE A 266 -10.83 11.95 -19.29
CA PHE A 266 -11.76 13.06 -19.10
C PHE A 266 -11.99 13.83 -20.40
N ALA A 267 -10.95 14.04 -21.22
CA ALA A 267 -11.05 14.64 -22.55
C ALA A 267 -12.08 13.92 -23.45
N LYS A 268 -12.08 12.57 -23.45
CA LYS A 268 -13.07 11.74 -24.16
C LYS A 268 -14.52 11.97 -23.74
N LYS A 269 -14.75 12.49 -22.54
CA LYS A 269 -16.10 12.69 -22.01
C LYS A 269 -16.66 14.06 -22.30
N ILE A 270 -15.79 15.02 -22.59
CA ILE A 270 -16.16 16.42 -22.74
C ILE A 270 -16.15 16.89 -24.20
N GLU A 271 -15.77 16.03 -25.17
CA GLU A 271 -15.84 16.37 -26.60
C GLU A 271 -17.22 16.98 -26.96
N PRO A 272 -17.26 18.13 -27.66
CA PRO A 272 -16.14 18.81 -28.34
C PRO A 272 -15.36 19.83 -27.48
N GLN A 273 -15.64 19.94 -26.18
CA GLN A 273 -14.95 20.89 -25.29
C GLN A 273 -13.48 20.51 -25.07
N PHE A 274 -12.66 21.51 -24.76
CA PHE A 274 -11.23 21.33 -24.58
C PHE A 274 -10.85 20.83 -23.20
N TYR A 275 -9.77 20.05 -23.16
CA TYR A 275 -9.05 19.67 -21.95
C TYR A 275 -7.69 20.37 -21.96
N TYR A 276 -7.50 21.31 -21.05
CA TYR A 276 -6.28 22.09 -20.88
C TYR A 276 -5.42 21.45 -19.79
N ALA A 277 -4.34 20.79 -20.17
CA ALA A 277 -3.40 20.15 -19.25
C ALA A 277 -2.21 21.08 -18.97
N ILE A 278 -2.03 21.47 -17.71
CA ILE A 278 -0.99 22.39 -17.27
C ILE A 278 0.00 21.65 -16.38
N ASP A 279 1.28 21.68 -16.71
CA ASP A 279 2.35 21.10 -15.89
C ASP A 279 3.70 21.77 -16.15
N ILE A 280 4.52 21.93 -15.12
CA ILE A 280 5.88 22.49 -15.25
C ILE A 280 6.87 21.50 -15.89
N SER A 281 6.53 20.22 -15.90
CA SER A 281 7.34 19.16 -16.50
C SER A 281 7.04 19.01 -17.99
N GLU A 282 7.92 19.56 -18.83
CA GLU A 282 7.85 19.36 -20.28
C GLU A 282 7.84 17.86 -20.67
N HIS A 283 8.53 17.02 -19.90
CA HIS A 283 8.51 15.59 -20.13
C HIS A 283 7.10 15.01 -19.94
N ALA A 284 6.42 15.39 -18.88
CA ALA A 284 5.08 14.91 -18.56
C ALA A 284 4.06 15.38 -19.60
N LEU A 285 4.14 16.64 -20.03
CA LEU A 285 3.34 17.18 -21.14
C LEU A 285 3.59 16.41 -22.44
N SER A 286 4.85 16.11 -22.79
CA SER A 286 5.15 15.32 -24.00
C SER A 286 4.54 13.91 -23.98
N ILE A 287 4.33 13.34 -22.79
CA ILE A 287 3.64 12.05 -22.62
C ILE A 287 2.14 12.23 -22.86
N ILE A 288 1.55 13.33 -22.38
CA ILE A 288 0.13 13.67 -22.63
C ILE A 288 -0.10 13.84 -24.13
N ASP A 289 0.71 14.63 -24.82
CA ASP A 289 0.58 14.87 -26.27
C ASP A 289 0.60 13.56 -27.05
N LYS A 290 1.56 12.68 -26.75
CA LYS A 290 1.65 11.34 -27.38
C LYS A 290 0.42 10.49 -27.09
N LYS A 291 -0.09 10.50 -25.86
CA LYS A 291 -1.29 9.74 -25.48
C LYS A 291 -2.54 10.30 -26.15
N ALA A 292 -2.63 11.61 -26.33
CA ALA A 292 -3.74 12.28 -27.02
C ALA A 292 -3.71 11.95 -28.52
N GLU A 293 -2.54 12.02 -29.16
CA GLU A 293 -2.35 11.62 -30.57
C GLU A 293 -2.75 10.16 -30.80
N GLN A 294 -2.27 9.24 -29.96
CA GLN A 294 -2.62 7.82 -30.02
C GLN A 294 -4.11 7.55 -29.79
N ALA A 295 -4.78 8.41 -29.03
CA ALA A 295 -6.21 8.33 -28.78
C ALA A 295 -7.06 9.11 -29.80
N GLU A 296 -6.42 9.75 -30.79
CA GLU A 296 -7.05 10.63 -31.80
C GLU A 296 -7.83 11.80 -31.18
N LEU A 297 -7.36 12.32 -30.05
CA LEU A 297 -8.00 13.42 -29.32
C LEU A 297 -7.38 14.76 -29.69
N ALA A 298 -8.08 15.53 -30.55
CA ALA A 298 -7.68 16.88 -30.93
C ALA A 298 -8.07 17.95 -29.89
N ASN A 299 -8.89 17.60 -28.90
CA ASN A 299 -9.39 18.51 -27.88
C ASN A 299 -8.50 18.56 -26.62
N VAL A 300 -7.28 18.00 -26.65
CA VAL A 300 -6.33 18.07 -25.53
C VAL A 300 -5.23 19.07 -25.89
N LEU A 301 -5.03 20.08 -25.04
CA LEU A 301 -4.02 21.12 -25.22
C LEU A 301 -3.14 21.20 -23.98
N THR A 302 -1.83 21.23 -24.18
CA THR A 302 -0.82 21.24 -23.11
C THR A 302 -0.20 22.63 -22.93
N TYR A 303 0.04 23.04 -21.68
CA TYR A 303 0.64 24.32 -21.33
C TYR A 303 1.72 24.14 -20.25
N PRO A 304 2.89 24.80 -20.39
CA PRO A 304 3.99 24.66 -19.44
C PRO A 304 3.76 25.42 -18.12
N SER A 305 2.78 26.32 -18.05
CA SER A 305 2.46 27.10 -16.86
C SER A 305 1.05 27.70 -16.94
N LEU A 306 0.52 28.08 -15.77
CA LEU A 306 -0.75 28.82 -15.68
C LEU A 306 -0.67 30.15 -16.43
N ASP A 307 0.43 30.89 -16.34
CA ASP A 307 0.62 32.15 -17.07
C ASP A 307 0.53 31.97 -18.59
N THR A 308 1.14 30.90 -19.12
CA THR A 308 1.10 30.63 -20.56
C THR A 308 -0.31 30.26 -21.02
N PHE A 309 -1.06 29.52 -20.19
CA PHE A 309 -2.48 29.25 -20.46
C PHE A 309 -3.30 30.55 -20.50
N LEU A 310 -3.15 31.40 -19.48
CA LEU A 310 -3.89 32.65 -19.34
C LEU A 310 -3.63 33.65 -20.47
N MET A 311 -2.47 33.59 -21.13
CA MET A 311 -2.19 34.41 -22.33
C MET A 311 -3.08 34.06 -23.54
N THR A 312 -3.63 32.85 -23.57
CA THR A 312 -4.49 32.34 -24.67
C THR A 312 -5.93 32.08 -24.24
N TYR A 313 -6.21 32.17 -22.95
CA TYR A 313 -7.53 31.91 -22.37
C TYR A 313 -8.44 33.12 -22.60
N GLU A 314 -9.61 32.88 -23.20
CA GLU A 314 -10.58 33.92 -23.55
C GLU A 314 -11.77 33.97 -22.57
N ASP A 315 -11.51 33.74 -21.28
CA ASP A 315 -12.50 33.81 -20.18
C ASP A 315 -13.73 32.90 -20.36
N GLU A 316 -13.60 31.80 -21.12
CA GLU A 316 -14.69 30.84 -21.27
C GLU A 316 -14.96 30.08 -19.96
N PRO A 317 -16.23 29.74 -19.62
CA PRO A 317 -16.53 28.99 -18.41
C PRO A 317 -15.93 27.58 -18.43
N VAL A 318 -15.04 27.29 -17.47
CA VAL A 318 -14.36 25.99 -17.34
C VAL A 318 -14.65 25.31 -15.99
N ASP A 319 -14.32 24.02 -15.90
CA ASP A 319 -14.13 23.34 -14.61
C ASP A 319 -12.62 23.21 -14.34
N VAL A 320 -12.17 23.47 -13.13
CA VAL A 320 -10.75 23.41 -12.73
C VAL A 320 -10.52 22.24 -11.79
N ILE A 321 -9.47 21.47 -12.04
CA ILE A 321 -8.92 20.49 -11.10
C ILE A 321 -7.46 20.85 -10.79
N CYS A 322 -7.12 20.90 -9.51
CA CYS A 322 -5.78 21.18 -9.01
C CYS A 322 -5.44 20.11 -7.96
N THR A 323 -4.77 19.04 -8.38
CA THR A 323 -4.67 17.82 -7.58
C THR A 323 -3.24 17.57 -7.09
N GLU A 324 -3.01 17.69 -5.78
CA GLU A 324 -1.69 17.47 -5.16
C GLU A 324 -0.59 18.32 -5.80
N VAL A 325 -0.83 19.64 -5.83
CA VAL A 325 0.08 20.61 -6.47
C VAL A 325 0.63 21.59 -5.44
N ILE A 326 -0.24 22.12 -4.60
CA ILE A 326 0.06 23.23 -3.72
C ILE A 326 1.12 22.89 -2.66
N GLU A 327 1.21 21.62 -2.25
CA GLU A 327 2.20 21.11 -1.29
C GLU A 327 3.65 21.06 -1.83
N HIS A 328 3.81 21.15 -3.16
CA HIS A 328 5.13 21.22 -3.80
C HIS A 328 5.69 22.65 -3.89
N MET A 329 4.90 23.64 -3.48
CA MET A 329 5.26 25.06 -3.42
C MET A 329 5.48 25.51 -1.97
N SER A 330 6.21 26.61 -1.74
CA SER A 330 6.15 27.27 -0.42
C SER A 330 4.72 27.76 -0.13
N LYS A 331 4.39 28.04 1.14
CA LYS A 331 3.05 28.47 1.52
C LYS A 331 2.67 29.79 0.83
N GLU A 332 3.63 30.71 0.73
CA GLU A 332 3.48 32.01 0.10
C GLU A 332 3.26 31.88 -1.42
N GLU A 333 4.02 31.02 -2.09
CA GLU A 333 3.84 30.72 -3.52
C GLU A 333 2.49 30.05 -3.79
N ALA A 334 2.09 29.09 -2.96
CA ALA A 334 0.79 28.41 -3.08
C ALA A 334 -0.38 29.41 -2.90
N GLU A 335 -0.27 30.35 -1.96
CA GLU A 335 -1.29 31.38 -1.74
C GLU A 335 -1.45 32.27 -2.97
N VAL A 336 -0.34 32.80 -3.50
CA VAL A 336 -0.33 33.64 -4.72
C VAL A 336 -0.88 32.86 -5.91
N PHE A 337 -0.46 31.61 -6.07
CA PHE A 337 -0.91 30.73 -7.14
C PHE A 337 -2.43 30.49 -7.10
N LEU A 338 -2.96 30.16 -5.92
CA LEU A 338 -4.39 29.95 -5.73
C LEU A 338 -5.18 31.24 -5.95
N GLN A 339 -4.69 32.39 -5.49
CA GLN A 339 -5.33 33.68 -5.76
C GLN A 339 -5.39 33.98 -7.26
N GLN A 340 -4.30 33.76 -8.00
CA GLN A 340 -4.27 33.93 -9.45
C GLN A 340 -5.28 33.01 -10.13
N MET A 341 -5.26 31.71 -9.80
CA MET A 341 -6.17 30.72 -10.36
C MET A 341 -7.64 31.07 -10.09
N LEU A 342 -7.98 31.44 -8.84
CA LEU A 342 -9.35 31.73 -8.44
C LEU A 342 -9.88 33.03 -9.06
N THR A 343 -9.02 34.01 -9.32
CA THR A 343 -9.44 35.34 -9.82
C THR A 343 -9.39 35.46 -11.34
N GLN A 344 -8.49 34.75 -12.01
CA GLN A 344 -8.23 34.90 -13.45
C GLN A 344 -8.82 33.77 -14.30
N ILE A 345 -9.29 32.67 -13.69
CA ILE A 345 -10.02 31.62 -14.42
C ILE A 345 -11.51 31.78 -14.13
N ALA A 346 -12.33 31.90 -15.17
CA ALA A 346 -13.78 31.90 -15.05
C ALA A 346 -14.28 30.46 -14.84
N PHE A 347 -14.08 29.91 -13.64
CA PHE A 347 -14.53 28.55 -13.33
C PHE A 347 -15.97 28.51 -12.80
N GLU A 348 -16.72 27.48 -13.17
CA GLU A 348 -17.98 27.11 -12.52
C GLU A 348 -17.69 26.22 -11.30
N THR A 349 -16.85 25.21 -11.53
CA THR A 349 -16.40 24.24 -10.52
C THR A 349 -14.89 24.32 -10.39
N CYS A 350 -14.38 24.40 -9.17
CA CYS A 350 -12.96 24.22 -8.87
C CYS A 350 -12.79 23.16 -7.78
N ILE A 351 -11.91 22.20 -8.02
CA ILE A 351 -11.59 21.15 -7.05
C ILE A 351 -10.10 21.21 -6.75
N ILE A 352 -9.76 21.48 -5.50
CA ILE A 352 -8.38 21.45 -5.01
C ILE A 352 -8.24 20.27 -4.06
N THR A 353 -7.18 19.49 -4.20
CA THR A 353 -6.87 18.38 -3.27
C THR A 353 -5.42 18.43 -2.83
N THR A 354 -5.17 18.00 -1.58
CA THR A 354 -3.83 17.92 -0.99
C THR A 354 -3.77 16.75 0.01
N PRO A 355 -2.58 16.22 0.34
CA PRO A 355 -2.43 15.24 1.42
C PRO A 355 -3.02 15.74 2.74
N ASN A 356 -3.50 14.80 3.55
CA ASN A 356 -3.91 15.09 4.92
C ASN A 356 -2.83 14.63 5.91
N ALA A 357 -2.11 15.57 6.52
CA ALA A 357 -1.05 15.26 7.48
C ALA A 357 -1.57 14.54 8.74
N ASP A 358 -2.83 14.77 9.13
CA ASP A 358 -3.45 14.11 10.29
C ASP A 358 -3.49 12.58 10.11
N PHE A 359 -3.49 12.11 8.86
CA PHE A 359 -3.52 10.69 8.53
C PHE A 359 -2.13 10.04 8.56
N ASN A 360 -1.04 10.82 8.54
CA ASN A 360 0.33 10.26 8.44
C ASN A 360 0.69 9.33 9.59
N GLN A 361 0.09 9.52 10.77
CA GLN A 361 0.25 8.63 11.93
C GLN A 361 -0.17 7.17 11.65
N PHE A 362 -1.09 6.95 10.70
CA PHE A 362 -1.56 5.61 10.32
C PHE A 362 -0.67 4.99 9.24
N TYR A 363 0.15 5.80 8.59
CA TYR A 363 1.21 5.32 7.72
C TYR A 363 2.49 5.07 8.51
N ALA A 364 3.27 4.12 8.00
CA ALA A 364 4.61 3.84 8.44
C ALA A 364 5.63 4.86 7.86
N LEU A 365 5.47 6.14 8.20
CA LEU A 365 6.29 7.24 7.68
C LEU A 365 6.97 7.99 8.83
N ASP A 366 8.26 8.33 8.67
CA ASP A 366 9.02 9.11 9.66
C ASP A 366 8.74 10.63 9.57
N LYS A 367 8.25 11.13 8.42
CA LYS A 367 8.01 12.57 8.13
C LYS A 367 6.83 12.80 7.16
N TYR A 368 7.12 13.29 5.95
CA TYR A 368 6.17 13.51 4.86
C TYR A 368 5.97 12.24 4.06
N ARG A 369 4.87 12.18 3.29
CA ARG A 369 4.56 11.09 2.37
C ARG A 369 5.51 11.04 1.19
N HIS A 370 6.00 12.21 0.76
CA HIS A 370 7.00 12.33 -0.29
C HIS A 370 8.09 13.33 0.11
N ASP A 371 9.33 13.02 -0.26
CA ASP A 371 10.52 13.82 0.11
C ASP A 371 10.55 15.21 -0.53
N ASP A 372 9.77 15.42 -1.59
CA ASP A 372 9.67 16.67 -2.33
C ASP A 372 8.55 17.61 -1.85
N HIS A 373 7.71 17.16 -0.90
CA HIS A 373 6.72 18.02 -0.26
C HIS A 373 7.41 19.11 0.58
N LYS A 374 6.98 20.36 0.40
CA LYS A 374 7.45 21.50 1.20
C LYS A 374 6.75 21.56 2.55
N TRP A 375 5.49 21.12 2.58
CA TRP A 375 4.64 21.06 3.76
C TRP A 375 3.55 20.00 3.56
N GLU A 376 2.94 19.52 4.65
CA GLU A 376 1.69 18.78 4.62
C GLU A 376 0.79 19.34 5.73
N MET A 377 -0.41 19.80 5.38
CA MET A 377 -1.34 20.40 6.34
C MET A 377 -2.27 19.35 6.93
N GLY A 378 -2.58 19.48 8.21
CA GLY A 378 -3.74 18.83 8.82
C GLY A 378 -5.05 19.48 8.35
N THR A 379 -6.18 18.89 8.73
CA THR A 379 -7.51 19.32 8.29
C THR A 379 -7.82 20.77 8.66
N GLU A 380 -7.59 21.14 9.92
CA GLU A 380 -7.87 22.50 10.40
C GLU A 380 -6.92 23.56 9.80
N GLU A 381 -5.70 23.18 9.47
CA GLU A 381 -4.73 24.09 8.87
C GLU A 381 -5.08 24.34 7.39
N PHE A 382 -5.45 23.30 6.65
CA PHE A 382 -5.90 23.42 5.27
C PHE A 382 -7.15 24.29 5.15
N GLN A 383 -8.14 24.13 6.04
CA GLN A 383 -9.33 24.99 6.05
C GLN A 383 -8.97 26.45 6.29
N ARG A 384 -8.14 26.74 7.31
CA ARG A 384 -7.68 28.11 7.60
C ARG A 384 -6.83 28.72 6.49
N PHE A 385 -6.17 27.91 5.68
CA PHE A 385 -5.39 28.36 4.53
C PHE A 385 -6.28 28.71 3.32
N ILE A 386 -7.32 27.91 3.07
CA ILE A 386 -8.22 28.09 1.91
C ILE A 386 -9.29 29.17 2.16
N GLU A 387 -9.91 29.18 3.33
CA GLU A 387 -11.07 30.05 3.61
C GLU A 387 -10.83 31.55 3.33
N PRO A 388 -9.66 32.15 3.66
CA PRO A 388 -9.40 33.55 3.35
C PRO A 388 -9.33 33.87 1.86
N LEU A 389 -9.13 32.86 1.01
CA LEU A 389 -9.06 32.98 -0.45
C LEU A 389 -10.44 32.96 -1.11
N LEU A 390 -11.48 32.59 -0.36
CA LEU A 390 -12.84 32.40 -0.85
C LEU A 390 -13.75 33.53 -0.36
N GLY A 391 -14.11 34.45 -1.26
CA GLY A 391 -15.08 35.51 -1.00
C GLY A 391 -16.54 35.05 -0.99
N ASP A 392 -17.45 36.00 -0.75
CA ASP A 392 -18.89 35.77 -0.70
C ASP A 392 -19.49 35.30 -2.04
N GLU A 393 -18.77 35.44 -3.14
CA GLU A 393 -19.15 34.96 -4.47
C GLU A 393 -19.04 33.44 -4.64
N TYR A 394 -18.43 32.72 -3.69
CA TYR A 394 -18.27 31.26 -3.76
C TYR A 394 -19.18 30.50 -2.80
N ILE A 395 -19.55 29.28 -3.18
CA ILE A 395 -20.09 28.24 -2.32
C ILE A 395 -19.05 27.12 -2.28
N TYR A 396 -18.59 26.72 -1.10
CA TYR A 396 -17.58 25.69 -1.00
C TYR A 396 -17.89 24.64 0.06
N HIS A 397 -17.38 23.43 -0.20
CA HIS A 397 -17.50 22.30 0.72
C HIS A 397 -16.18 21.55 0.80
N PHE A 398 -15.63 21.42 2.01
CA PHE A 398 -14.52 20.54 2.28
C PHE A 398 -14.98 19.07 2.25
N PHE A 399 -14.11 18.20 1.75
CA PHE A 399 -14.40 16.77 1.64
C PHE A 399 -13.12 15.94 1.80
N GLN A 400 -13.33 14.64 2.04
CA GLN A 400 -12.29 13.66 2.30
C GLN A 400 -12.27 12.58 1.21
N ILE A 401 -11.09 12.02 0.91
CA ILE A 401 -10.86 11.09 -0.18
C ILE A 401 -9.98 9.92 0.29
N GLY A 402 -10.44 8.70 0.00
CA GLY A 402 -9.70 7.46 0.21
C GLY A 402 -10.08 6.72 1.49
N ASP A 403 -9.18 5.85 1.94
CA ASP A 403 -9.40 5.05 3.14
C ASP A 403 -9.60 5.96 4.35
N LEU A 404 -10.53 5.58 5.24
CA LEU A 404 -10.89 6.29 6.45
C LEU A 404 -10.38 5.51 7.67
N VAL A 405 -9.71 6.21 8.58
CA VAL A 405 -9.25 5.70 9.88
C VAL A 405 -9.70 6.71 10.93
N ASP A 406 -10.58 6.29 11.84
CA ASP A 406 -11.14 7.15 12.91
C ASP A 406 -11.72 8.48 12.41
N GLY A 407 -12.36 8.46 11.23
CA GLY A 407 -12.96 9.66 10.62
C GLY A 407 -11.99 10.56 9.86
N ILE A 408 -10.72 10.18 9.75
CA ILE A 408 -9.67 10.89 9.03
C ILE A 408 -9.34 10.12 7.76
N SER A 409 -9.24 10.80 6.62
CA SER A 409 -8.94 10.19 5.33
C SER A 409 -7.58 10.59 4.79
N ILE A 410 -7.05 9.77 3.88
CA ILE A 410 -5.72 9.93 3.25
C ILE A 410 -5.57 11.31 2.60
N THR A 411 -6.48 11.69 1.72
CA THR A 411 -6.46 12.98 1.00
C THR A 411 -7.64 13.82 1.46
N GLN A 412 -7.44 15.13 1.48
CA GLN A 412 -8.49 16.13 1.71
C GLN A 412 -8.63 17.02 0.49
N GLY A 413 -9.79 17.67 0.36
CA GLY A 413 -10.02 18.62 -0.71
C GLY A 413 -11.13 19.61 -0.42
N VAL A 414 -11.22 20.62 -1.27
CA VAL A 414 -12.30 21.62 -1.28
C VAL A 414 -12.93 21.62 -2.65
N HIS A 415 -14.26 21.60 -2.68
CA HIS A 415 -15.06 21.75 -3.90
C HIS A 415 -15.70 23.13 -3.86
N ILE A 416 -15.32 23.98 -4.80
CA ILE A 416 -15.69 25.39 -4.87
C ILE A 416 -16.58 25.59 -6.10
N LEU A 417 -17.71 26.22 -5.89
CA LEU A 417 -18.66 26.62 -6.93
C LEU A 417 -18.77 28.13 -6.93
N ARG A 418 -18.73 28.76 -8.10
CA ARG A 418 -19.07 30.18 -8.21
C ARG A 418 -20.58 30.33 -8.12
N LYS A 419 -21.07 31.25 -7.29
CA LYS A 419 -22.50 31.59 -7.27
C LYS A 419 -22.85 32.13 -8.65
N GLY A 420 -23.71 31.41 -9.37
CA GLY A 420 -24.22 31.89 -10.64
C GLY A 420 -24.87 33.26 -10.44
N GLU A 421 -24.66 34.17 -11.38
CA GLU A 421 -25.57 35.31 -11.53
C GLU A 421 -26.95 34.72 -11.86
N GLU A 422 -27.81 34.55 -10.85
CA GLU A 422 -29.24 34.45 -11.11
C GLU A 422 -29.61 35.72 -11.88
N GLY A 423 -29.95 35.54 -13.16
CA GLY A 423 -30.05 36.61 -14.14
C GLY A 423 -30.77 37.86 -13.61
N ALA A 424 -30.09 38.99 -13.72
CA ALA A 424 -30.70 40.31 -13.70
C ALA A 424 -31.38 40.63 -15.03
#